data_AF-R5J0Y6-F1
#
_entry.id   AF-R5J0Y6-F1
#
_cell.length_a   1.000
_cell.length_b   1.000
_cell.length_c   1.000
_cell.angle_alpha   90.00
_cell.angle_beta   90.00
_cell.angle_gamma   90.00
#
_symmetry.space_group_name_H-M   'P 1'
#
loop_
_entity.id
_entity.type
_entity.pdbx_description
1 polymer ?
#
loop_
_entity_poly.entity_id
_entity_poly.type
_entity_poly.pdbx_seq_one_letter_code
_entity_poly.pdbx_strand_id
1 'polypeptide(L)' 'MMVFTSIYGVVDGLFVSNFAGKMPFAAINLVMPFIMVLGGIGFMIGTGGTALVSKVLGEGEPEKTKRYFTIWL' A
#
# COMPACT_ATOMS: atom_id res chain seq x y z
N MET A 1 -6.89 -1.95 -6.84
CA MET A 1 -5.70 -2.39 -6.08
C MET A 1 -5.85 -3.79 -5.48
N MET A 2 -6.87 -4.06 -4.66
CA MET A 2 -6.98 -5.34 -3.94
C MET A 2 -6.96 -6.60 -4.82
N VAL A 3 -7.62 -6.61 -5.99
CA VAL A 3 -7.61 -7.77 -6.90
C VAL A 3 -6.19 -8.06 -7.44
N PHE A 4 -5.46 -7.03 -7.84
CA PHE A 4 -4.10 -7.16 -8.37
C PHE A 4 -3.12 -7.64 -7.30
N THR A 5 -3.21 -7.10 -6.07
CA THR A 5 -2.36 -7.54 -4.96
C THR A 5 -2.61 -8.99 -4.57
N SER A 6 -3.86 -9.45 -4.65
CA SER A 6 -4.19 -10.86 -4.37
C SER A 6 -3.63 -11.81 -5.44
N ILE A 7 -3.74 -11.45 -6.72
CA ILE A 7 -3.15 -12.25 -7.81
C ILE A 7 -1.64 -12.30 -7.65
N TYR A 8 -0.99 -11.17 -7.33
CA TYR A 8 0.45 -11.13 -7.08
C TYR A 8 0.87 -12.07 -5.94
N GLY A 9 0.17 -12.05 -4.81
CA GLY A 9 0.46 -12.96 -3.70
C GLY A 9 0.32 -14.45 -4.06
N VAL A 10 -0.65 -14.81 -4.89
CA VAL A 10 -0.82 -16.19 -5.37
C VAL A 10 0.33 -16.59 -6.30
N VAL A 11 0.70 -15.73 -7.23
CA VAL A 11 1.82 -15.97 -8.17
C VAL A 11 3.13 -16.08 -7.39
N ASP A 12 3.42 -15.15 -6.49
CA ASP A 12 4.65 -15.15 -5.69
C ASP A 12 4.76 -16.42 -4.83
N GLY A 13 3.68 -16.78 -4.11
CA GLY A 13 3.66 -18.01 -3.32
C GLY A 13 3.85 -19.27 -4.16
N LEU A 14 3.27 -19.33 -5.36
CA LEU A 14 3.43 -20.46 -6.28
C LEU A 14 4.87 -20.56 -6.79
N PHE A 15 5.50 -19.46 -7.18
CA PHE A 15 6.87 -19.47 -7.68
C PHE A 15 7.88 -19.75 -6.57
N VAL A 16 7.78 -19.09 -5.42
CA VAL A 16 8.71 -19.29 -4.30
C VAL A 16 8.64 -20.72 -3.77
N SER A 17 7.43 -21.28 -3.62
CA SER A 17 7.28 -22.66 -3.12
C SER A 17 7.80 -23.73 -4.08
N ASN A 18 7.62 -23.55 -5.39
CA ASN A 18 8.04 -24.52 -6.40
C ASN A 18 9.52 -24.37 -6.82
N PHE A 19 10.06 -23.15 -6.90
CA PHE A 19 11.40 -22.91 -7.43
C PHE A 19 12.47 -22.67 -6.36
N ALA A 20 12.13 -22.06 -5.21
CA ALA A 20 13.09 -21.77 -4.13
C ALA A 20 12.99 -22.79 -2.98
N GLY A 21 11.84 -23.45 -2.82
CA GLY A 21 11.60 -24.48 -1.82
C GLY A 21 11.02 -23.94 -0.51
N LYS A 22 10.78 -24.86 0.45
CA LYS A 22 10.00 -24.58 1.66
C LYS A 22 10.69 -23.62 2.64
N MET A 23 12.02 -23.65 2.71
CA MET A 23 12.80 -22.81 3.63
C MET A 23 12.74 -21.31 3.25
N PRO A 24 12.99 -20.91 1.98
CA PRO A 24 12.77 -19.53 1.54
C PRO A 24 11.32 -19.07 1.67
N PHE A 25 10.35 -19.94 1.39
CA PHE A 25 8.92 -19.63 1.55
C PHE A 25 8.56 -19.30 3.01
N ALA A 26 9.09 -20.05 3.96
CA ALA A 26 8.90 -19.78 5.39
C ALA A 26 9.57 -18.46 5.81
N ALA A 27 10.77 -18.18 5.30
CA ALA A 27 11.51 -16.95 5.59
C ALA A 27 10.77 -15.70 5.09
N ILE A 28 10.20 -15.74 3.88
CA ILE A 28 9.40 -14.64 3.34
C ILE A 28 8.21 -14.35 4.24
N ASN A 29 7.41 -15.36 4.58
CA ASN A 29 6.24 -15.19 5.45
C ASN A 29 6.60 -14.65 6.84
N LEU A 30 7.80 -14.93 7.35
CA LEU A 30 8.30 -14.37 8.62
C LEU A 30 8.61 -12.86 8.51
N VAL A 31 9.11 -12.41 7.36
CA VAL A 31 9.50 -11.00 7.12
C VAL A 31 8.33 -10.13 6.68
N MET A 32 7.33 -10.72 5.99
CA MET A 32 6.17 -10.01 5.46
C MET A 32 5.46 -9.06 6.46
N PRO A 33 5.24 -9.41 7.73
CA PRO A 33 4.61 -8.50 8.71
C PRO A 33 5.36 -7.18 8.89
N PHE A 34 6.69 -7.18 8.87
CA PHE A 34 7.49 -5.96 9.01
C PHE A 34 7.34 -5.04 7.79
N ILE A 35 7.32 -5.65 6.59
CA ILE A 35 7.06 -4.93 5.34
C ILE A 35 5.64 -4.34 5.37
N MET A 36 4.66 -5.10 5.86
CA MET A 36 3.28 -4.65 5.98
C MET A 36 3.11 -3.50 6.97
N VAL A 37 3.90 -3.43 8.05
CA VAL A 37 3.87 -2.28 8.97
C VAL A 37 4.33 -1.00 8.26
N LEU A 38 5.46 -1.06 7.55
CA LEU A 38 5.97 0.08 6.77
C LEU A 38 4.99 0.48 5.66
N GLY A 39 4.48 -0.50 4.93
CA GLY A 39 3.46 -0.31 3.91
C GLY A 39 2.18 0.29 4.49
N GLY A 40 1.74 -0.17 5.66
CA GLY A 40 0.54 0.28 6.35
C GLY A 40 0.58 1.76 6.72
N ILE A 41 1.74 2.26 7.18
CA ILE A 41 1.93 3.69 7.43
C ILE A 41 1.81 4.48 6.12
N GLY A 42 2.47 4.03 5.05
CA GLY A 42 2.35 4.65 3.73
C GLY A 42 0.91 4.64 3.21
N PHE A 43 0.19 3.53 3.40
CA PHE A 43 -1.22 3.41 3.04
C PHE A 43 -2.10 4.35 3.85
N MET A 44 -1.89 4.50 5.16
CA MET A 44 -2.64 5.45 5.99
C MET A 44 -2.46 6.89 5.49
N ILE A 45 -1.22 7.29 5.20
CA ILE A 45 -0.93 8.64 4.70
C ILE A 45 -1.55 8.83 3.31
N GLY A 46 -1.37 7.88 2.39
CA GLY A 46 -1.88 7.99 1.03
C GLY A 46 -3.42 8.00 0.97
N THR A 47 -4.06 7.07 1.67
CA THR A 47 -5.53 6.96 1.68
C THR A 47 -6.18 8.07 2.51
N GLY A 48 -5.66 8.37 3.70
CA GLY A 48 -6.14 9.46 4.55
C GLY A 48 -5.91 10.84 3.93
N GLY A 49 -4.75 11.07 3.31
CA GLY A 49 -4.44 12.28 2.57
C GLY A 49 -5.39 12.48 1.38
N THR A 50 -5.61 11.43 0.58
CA THR A 50 -6.57 11.48 -0.53
C THR A 50 -7.99 11.77 -0.04
N ALA A 51 -8.43 11.17 1.07
CA ALA A 51 -9.74 11.43 1.64
C ALA A 51 -9.92 12.91 2.05
N LEU A 52 -8.88 13.51 2.67
CA LEU A 52 -8.90 14.93 3.03
C LEU A 52 -8.94 15.84 1.79
N VAL A 53 -8.13 15.55 0.77
CA VAL A 53 -8.11 16.29 -0.50
C VAL A 53 -9.46 16.20 -1.19
N SER A 54 -10.06 15.02 -1.28
CA SER A 54 -11.38 14.81 -1.89
C SER A 54 -12.48 15.57 -1.14
N LYS A 55 -12.41 15.64 0.19
CA LYS A 55 -13.36 16.43 0.99
C LYS A 55 -13.29 17.92 0.63
N VAL A 56 -12.10 18.51 0.70
CA VAL A 56 -11.90 19.96 0.45
C VAL A 56 -12.16 20.34 -1.00
N LEU A 57 -11.83 19.45 -1.93
CA LEU A 57 -12.20 19.62 -3.34
C LEU A 57 -13.72 19.66 -3.51
N GLY A 58 -14.46 18.79 -2.81
CA GLY A 58 -15.92 18.76 -2.80
C GLY A 58 -16.56 19.99 -2.15
N GLU A 59 -15.87 20.64 -1.21
CA GLU A 59 -16.29 21.90 -0.58
C GLU A 59 -16.04 23.14 -1.48
N GLY A 60 -15.43 22.96 -2.66
CA GLY A 60 -15.20 24.05 -3.61
C GLY A 60 -14.04 24.96 -3.24
N GLU A 61 -13.09 24.49 -2.42
CA GLU A 61 -11.92 25.25 -1.98
C GLU A 61 -10.63 24.79 -2.69
N PRO A 62 -10.37 25.23 -3.94
CA PRO A 62 -9.27 24.73 -4.76
C PRO A 62 -7.88 25.09 -4.22
N GLU A 63 -7.73 26.21 -3.52
CA GLU A 63 -6.45 26.61 -2.92
C GLU A 63 -6.04 25.69 -1.76
N LYS A 64 -6.98 25.37 -0.87
CA LYS A 64 -6.72 24.41 0.22
C LYS A 64 -6.52 23.00 -0.32
N THR A 65 -7.24 22.62 -1.38
CA THR A 65 -7.05 21.33 -2.07
C THR A 65 -5.63 21.19 -2.59
N LYS A 66 -5.09 22.21 -3.28
CA LYS A 66 -3.70 22.20 -3.77
C LYS A 66 -2.72 22.05 -2.61
N ARG A 67 -2.89 22.83 -1.54
CA ARG A 67 -2.03 22.75 -0.35
C ARG A 67 -2.06 21.35 0.30
N TYR A 68 -3.24 20.74 0.42
CA TYR A 68 -3.40 19.41 1.01
C TYR A 68 -2.96 18.27 0.09
N PHE A 69 -3.07 18.43 -1.22
CA PHE A 69 -2.54 17.45 -2.16
C PHE A 69 -1.01 17.47 -2.18
N THR A 70 -0.41 18.65 -2.04
CA THR A 70 1.04 18.79 -2.09
C THR A 70 1.72 18.40 -0.77
N ILE A 71 1.07 18.60 0.40
CA ILE A 71 1.38 18.23 1.82
C ILE A 71 2.83 17.89 2.27
N TRP A 72 3.86 18.22 1.51
CA TRP A 72 5.29 18.12 1.83
C TRP A 72 6.13 19.24 1.18
N LEU A 73 5.50 20.30 0.64
CA LEU A 73 6.11 21.56 0.17
C LEU A 73 5.08 22.71 0.23
#